data_AF-A0A534MY17-F1
#
_entry.id   AF-A0A534MY17-F1
#
_cell.length_a   1.000
_cell.length_b   1.000
_cell.length_c   1.000
_cell.angle_alpha   90.00
_cell.angle_beta   90.00
_cell.angle_gamma   90.00
#
_symmetry.space_group_name_H-M   'P 1'
#
loop_
_entity.id
_entity.type
_entity.pdbx_description
1 polymer ?
#
loop_
_entity_poly.entity_id
_entity_poly.type
_entity_poly.pdbx_seq_one_letter_code
_entity_poly.pdbx_strand_id
1 'polypeptide(L)'
;MTDLGTPTGWTWGLAVDINDAGQVAGYGFNATGFTRALLWSQGQITELGDLGSGISTANGINNAGMIVGTSFTAKSDKHAFRWQDGVMSDLGTLPGGYDSEGDDSNDAGWIVGAALQTTAYHAVLWTLPPEPVHDIAVTAASAGPLSVAVGAPVWIAAWIANEGSQTESINVTVLAGTLLVGTVR
;
A
#
# COMPACT_ATOMS: atom_id res chain seq x y z
N MET A 1 17.74 -7.78 23.85
CA MET A 1 16.59 -8.41 23.15
C MET A 1 15.38 -7.54 23.40
N THR A 2 14.58 -7.30 22.36
CA THR A 2 13.36 -6.48 22.43
C THR A 2 12.20 -7.32 21.93
N ASP A 3 11.12 -7.38 22.70
CA ASP A 3 9.88 -8.01 22.27
C ASP A 3 9.12 -7.03 21.37
N LEU A 4 8.76 -7.48 20.16
CA LEU A 4 7.98 -6.69 19.19
C LEU A 4 6.47 -6.81 19.44
N GLY A 5 6.06 -7.78 20.26
CA GLY A 5 4.66 -8.06 20.58
C GLY A 5 3.85 -8.64 19.42
N THR A 6 2.57 -8.89 19.70
CA THR A 6 1.56 -9.29 18.72
C THR A 6 0.32 -8.41 18.89
N PRO A 7 -0.56 -8.32 17.89
CA PRO A 7 -1.85 -7.65 18.08
C PRO A 7 -2.64 -8.30 19.25
N THR A 8 -3.49 -7.51 19.91
CA THR A 8 -4.24 -7.96 21.08
C THR A 8 -5.09 -9.20 20.76
N GLY A 9 -4.95 -10.25 21.57
CA GLY A 9 -5.70 -11.51 21.42
C GLY A 9 -5.07 -12.52 20.45
N TRP A 10 -3.93 -12.19 19.84
CA TRP A 10 -3.16 -13.11 19.02
C TRP A 10 -2.27 -13.99 19.89
N THR A 11 -1.91 -15.16 19.39
CA THR A 11 -1.28 -16.22 20.21
C THR A 11 0.22 -16.36 19.99
N TRP A 12 0.74 -15.93 18.83
CA TRP A 12 2.16 -15.98 18.47
C TRP A 12 2.45 -15.06 17.26
N GLY A 13 3.66 -14.51 17.17
CA GLY A 13 4.24 -13.88 15.97
C GLY A 13 5.71 -14.27 15.71
N LEU A 14 6.14 -14.18 14.46
CA LEU A 14 7.49 -14.40 13.98
C LEU A 14 7.92 -13.20 13.12
N ALA A 15 9.08 -12.62 13.43
CA ALA A 15 9.78 -11.66 12.58
C ALA A 15 10.64 -12.43 11.56
N VAL A 16 10.55 -12.06 10.29
CA VAL A 16 11.23 -12.73 9.18
C VAL A 16 12.31 -11.85 8.57
N ASP A 17 12.02 -10.55 8.39
CA ASP A 17 12.92 -9.63 7.70
C ASP A 17 12.82 -8.20 8.26
N ILE A 18 13.84 -7.37 8.02
CA ILE A 18 13.95 -6.00 8.52
C ILE A 18 14.67 -5.09 7.51
N ASN A 19 14.19 -3.85 7.36
CA ASN A 19 14.84 -2.83 6.52
C ASN A 19 15.64 -1.77 7.32
N ASP A 20 16.34 -0.88 6.61
CA ASP A 20 17.20 0.15 7.23
C ASP A 20 16.43 1.20 8.06
N ALA A 21 15.13 1.35 7.82
CA ALA A 21 14.24 2.20 8.62
C ALA A 21 13.82 1.54 9.95
N GLY A 22 14.23 0.28 10.18
CA GLY A 22 13.86 -0.50 11.36
C GLY A 22 12.44 -1.05 11.30
N GLN A 23 11.84 -1.09 10.10
CA GLN A 23 10.55 -1.75 9.89
C GLN A 23 10.78 -3.25 9.75
N VAL A 24 9.99 -4.04 10.47
CA VAL A 24 10.13 -5.50 10.50
C VAL A 24 8.90 -6.13 9.85
N ALA A 25 9.10 -7.06 8.93
CA ALA A 25 8.06 -7.85 8.32
C ALA A 25 8.04 -9.29 8.87
N GLY A 26 6.87 -9.90 8.88
CA GLY A 26 6.70 -11.29 9.27
C GLY A 26 5.23 -11.68 9.37
N TYR A 27 4.89 -12.54 10.32
CA TYR A 27 3.52 -13.03 10.45
C TYR A 27 3.18 -13.47 11.87
N GLY A 28 1.89 -13.70 12.15
CA GLY A 28 1.42 -14.23 13.42
C GLY A 28 0.10 -14.98 13.32
N PHE A 29 -0.32 -15.61 14.42
CA PHE A 29 -1.58 -16.32 14.53
C PHE A 29 -2.62 -15.46 15.23
N ASN A 30 -3.68 -15.11 14.49
CA ASN A 30 -4.81 -14.39 15.04
C ASN A 30 -5.61 -15.25 16.05
N ALA A 31 -6.61 -14.64 16.68
CA ALA A 31 -7.43 -15.31 17.71
C ALA A 31 -8.19 -16.55 17.19
N THR A 32 -8.37 -16.68 15.87
CA THR A 32 -9.03 -17.82 15.23
C THR A 32 -8.04 -18.85 14.67
N GLY A 33 -6.73 -18.66 14.86
CA GLY A 33 -5.68 -19.58 14.48
C GLY A 33 -5.20 -19.45 13.03
N PHE A 34 -5.63 -18.43 12.29
CA PHE A 34 -5.11 -18.16 10.95
C PHE A 34 -3.80 -17.40 11.00
N THR A 35 -2.88 -17.78 10.10
CA THR A 35 -1.64 -17.05 9.85
C THR A 35 -1.91 -15.77 9.08
N ARG A 36 -1.45 -14.63 9.59
CA ARG A 36 -1.62 -13.32 8.96
C ARG A 36 -0.28 -12.59 8.88
N ALA A 37 -0.03 -11.94 7.76
CA ALA A 37 1.13 -11.10 7.54
C ALA A 37 1.08 -9.84 8.41
N LEU A 38 2.20 -9.50 9.03
CA LEU A 38 2.36 -8.40 9.97
C LEU A 38 3.54 -7.50 9.60
N LEU A 39 3.40 -6.22 9.88
CA LEU A 39 4.45 -5.20 9.87
C LEU A 39 4.57 -4.60 11.27
N TRP A 40 5.78 -4.63 11.84
CA TRP A 40 6.12 -3.85 13.03
C TRP A 40 6.89 -2.61 12.62
N SER A 41 6.36 -1.43 12.95
CA SER A 41 6.97 -0.14 12.61
C SER A 41 6.71 0.87 13.70
N GLN A 42 7.77 1.50 14.24
CA GLN A 42 7.67 2.56 15.25
C GLN A 42 6.81 2.18 16.48
N GLY A 43 6.88 0.91 16.91
CA GLY A 43 6.10 0.39 18.04
C GLY A 43 4.63 0.10 17.74
N GLN A 44 4.21 0.23 16.47
CA GLN A 44 2.89 -0.20 16.01
C GLN A 44 2.98 -1.51 15.24
N ILE A 45 1.89 -2.28 15.31
CA ILE A 45 1.75 -3.56 14.60
C ILE A 45 0.59 -3.41 13.62
N THR A 46 0.88 -3.56 12.33
CA THR A 46 -0.09 -3.47 11.24
C THR A 46 -0.30 -4.85 10.64
N GLU A 47 -1.55 -5.30 10.60
CA GLU A 47 -1.93 -6.45 9.78
C GLU A 47 -2.07 -6.04 8.32
N LEU A 48 -1.47 -6.80 7.41
CA LEU A 48 -1.40 -6.43 5.99
C LEU A 48 -2.64 -6.83 5.18
N GLY A 49 -3.52 -7.66 5.75
CA GLY A 49 -4.66 -8.26 5.06
C GLY A 49 -4.32 -9.60 4.39
N ASP A 50 -5.13 -9.97 3.40
CA ASP A 50 -5.00 -11.21 2.61
C ASP A 50 -5.77 -11.10 1.28
N LEU A 51 -5.58 -12.08 0.40
CA LEU A 51 -6.22 -12.15 -0.93
C LEU A 51 -7.59 -12.85 -0.92
N GLY A 52 -8.21 -13.03 0.25
CA GLY A 52 -9.62 -13.40 0.38
C GLY A 52 -9.91 -14.70 1.15
N SER A 53 -8.90 -15.42 1.62
CA SER A 53 -9.08 -16.63 2.46
C SER A 53 -8.83 -16.42 3.95
N GLY A 54 -8.22 -15.30 4.34
CA GLY A 54 -7.75 -15.07 5.70
C GLY A 54 -6.35 -15.62 6.02
N ILE A 55 -5.59 -16.14 5.03
CA ILE A 55 -4.21 -16.62 5.26
C ILE A 55 -3.20 -15.78 4.48
N SER A 56 -2.19 -15.27 5.18
CA SER A 56 -1.05 -14.55 4.58
C SER A 56 0.23 -14.64 5.43
N THR A 57 1.39 -14.57 4.78
CA THR A 57 2.71 -14.45 5.39
C THR A 57 3.55 -13.40 4.66
N ALA A 58 4.23 -12.51 5.39
CA ALA A 58 5.25 -11.65 4.80
C ALA A 58 6.61 -12.34 4.87
N ASN A 59 7.32 -12.35 3.74
CA ASN A 59 8.57 -13.08 3.55
C ASN A 59 9.78 -12.14 3.41
N GLY A 60 9.59 -10.93 2.86
CA GLY A 60 10.66 -9.93 2.71
C GLY A 60 10.15 -8.50 2.74
N ILE A 61 11.03 -7.56 3.08
CA ILE A 61 10.78 -6.12 3.10
C ILE A 61 11.98 -5.34 2.56
N ASN A 62 11.75 -4.40 1.65
CA ASN A 62 12.82 -3.53 1.12
C ASN A 62 12.90 -2.17 1.87
N ASN A 63 13.87 -1.32 1.51
CA ASN A 63 14.05 -0.01 2.16
C ASN A 63 12.99 1.03 1.79
N ALA A 64 12.19 0.78 0.74
CA ALA A 64 11.02 1.58 0.42
C ALA A 64 9.79 1.23 1.28
N GLY A 65 9.90 0.21 2.15
CA GLY A 65 8.80 -0.29 2.97
C GLY A 65 7.86 -1.22 2.21
N MET A 66 8.23 -1.65 1.00
CA MET A 66 7.47 -2.63 0.23
C MET A 66 7.67 -4.00 0.85
N ILE A 67 6.56 -4.67 1.16
CA ILE A 67 6.57 -6.01 1.72
C ILE A 67 6.12 -7.00 0.65
N VAL A 68 6.80 -8.13 0.55
CA VAL A 68 6.42 -9.22 -0.35
C VAL A 68 6.16 -10.48 0.45
N GLY A 69 5.35 -11.37 -0.10
CA GLY A 69 5.06 -12.62 0.57
C GLY A 69 4.03 -13.47 -0.16
N THR A 70 3.31 -14.26 0.61
CA THR A 70 2.36 -15.23 0.11
C THR A 70 1.00 -15.07 0.80
N SER A 71 -0.08 -15.15 0.03
CA SER A 71 -1.44 -15.17 0.56
C SER A 71 -2.31 -16.12 -0.23
N PHE A 72 -3.28 -16.73 0.44
CA PHE A 72 -4.26 -17.60 -0.20
C PHE A 72 -5.44 -16.78 -0.70
N THR A 73 -5.81 -16.99 -1.96
CA THR A 73 -6.97 -16.34 -2.58
C THR A 73 -8.27 -16.93 -2.05
N ALA A 74 -9.42 -16.31 -2.36
CA ALA A 74 -10.73 -16.88 -2.05
C ALA A 74 -10.97 -18.30 -2.63
N LYS A 75 -10.18 -18.73 -3.62
CA LYS A 75 -10.22 -20.10 -4.19
C LYS A 75 -9.30 -21.08 -3.49
N SER A 76 -8.58 -20.64 -2.45
CA SER A 76 -7.52 -21.39 -1.77
C SER A 76 -6.28 -21.67 -2.64
N ASP A 77 -6.13 -20.93 -3.74
CA ASP A 77 -4.88 -20.90 -4.53
C ASP A 77 -3.85 -20.04 -3.79
N LYS A 78 -2.59 -20.43 -3.79
CA LYS A 78 -1.53 -19.73 -3.06
C LYS A 78 -0.84 -18.73 -3.98
N HIS A 79 -0.98 -17.44 -3.73
CA HIS A 79 -0.45 -16.39 -4.61
C HIS A 79 0.60 -15.52 -3.92
N ALA A 80 1.60 -15.11 -4.69
CA ALA A 80 2.54 -14.07 -4.31
C ALA A 80 1.80 -12.72 -4.24
N PHE A 81 2.10 -11.92 -3.22
CA PHE A 81 1.59 -10.55 -3.11
C PHE A 81 2.73 -9.55 -2.95
N ARG A 82 2.45 -8.29 -3.30
CA ARG A 82 3.16 -7.12 -2.77
C ARG A 82 2.22 -6.31 -1.89
N TRP A 83 2.75 -5.70 -0.85
CA TRP A 83 2.04 -4.75 0.00
C TRP A 83 2.83 -3.46 0.09
N GLN A 84 2.16 -2.35 -0.16
CA GLN A 84 2.74 -1.01 -0.12
C GLN A 84 1.63 -0.04 0.31
N ASP A 85 1.94 0.83 1.27
CA ASP A 85 1.05 1.94 1.69
C ASP A 85 -0.40 1.52 2.00
N GLY A 86 -0.57 0.37 2.67
CA GLY A 86 -1.89 -0.13 3.07
C GLY A 86 -2.60 -1.02 2.06
N VAL A 87 -2.02 -1.22 0.86
CA VAL A 87 -2.65 -1.95 -0.23
C VAL A 87 -1.91 -3.26 -0.50
N MET A 88 -2.62 -4.39 -0.40
CA MET A 88 -2.14 -5.70 -0.86
C MET A 88 -2.57 -5.93 -2.31
N SER A 89 -1.59 -6.18 -3.18
CA SER A 89 -1.78 -6.45 -4.61
C SER A 89 -1.32 -7.86 -4.95
N ASP A 90 -2.19 -8.64 -5.60
CA ASP A 90 -1.88 -9.97 -6.14
C ASP A 90 -0.89 -9.85 -7.31
N LEU A 91 0.19 -10.65 -7.29
CA LEU A 91 1.20 -10.69 -8.35
C LEU A 91 0.90 -11.75 -9.42
N GLY A 92 -0.10 -12.59 -9.18
CA GLY A 92 -0.54 -13.63 -10.09
C GLY A 92 0.45 -14.78 -10.25
N THR A 93 0.25 -15.54 -11.32
CA THR A 93 0.96 -16.80 -11.59
C THR A 93 1.49 -16.83 -13.03
N LEU A 94 2.31 -17.83 -13.36
CA LEU A 94 2.68 -18.09 -14.75
C LEU A 94 1.48 -18.66 -15.54
N PRO A 95 1.43 -18.47 -16.87
CA PRO A 95 0.34 -19.00 -17.69
C PRO A 95 0.14 -20.51 -17.50
N GLY A 96 -1.10 -20.89 -17.15
CA GLY A 96 -1.46 -22.29 -16.90
C GLY A 96 -1.08 -22.83 -15.51
N GLY A 97 -0.61 -21.98 -14.60
CA GLY A 97 -0.43 -22.29 -13.19
C GLY A 97 -1.43 -21.57 -12.29
N TYR A 98 -1.49 -22.00 -11.03
CA TYR A 98 -2.39 -21.48 -10.01
C TYR A 98 -1.69 -21.11 -8.70
N ASP A 99 -0.40 -21.42 -8.55
CA ASP A 99 0.36 -21.06 -7.34
C ASP A 99 1.55 -20.15 -7.66
N SER A 100 1.87 -19.26 -6.72
CA SER A 100 3.09 -18.45 -6.68
C SER A 100 3.47 -18.04 -5.25
N GLU A 101 4.74 -17.70 -5.07
CA GLU A 101 5.37 -17.30 -3.81
C GLU A 101 6.31 -16.13 -4.09
N GLY A 102 6.20 -15.04 -3.33
CA GLY A 102 7.16 -13.94 -3.34
C GLY A 102 8.12 -14.10 -2.17
N ASP A 103 9.42 -14.10 -2.46
CA ASP A 103 10.45 -14.41 -1.48
C ASP A 103 11.14 -13.14 -0.97
N ASP A 104 11.56 -12.26 -1.88
CA ASP A 104 12.36 -11.07 -1.56
C ASP A 104 12.18 -9.99 -2.62
N SER A 105 12.60 -8.76 -2.31
CA SER A 105 12.54 -7.63 -3.23
C SER A 105 13.71 -6.67 -3.08
N ASN A 106 14.04 -5.95 -4.15
CA ASN A 106 15.02 -4.86 -4.11
C ASN A 106 14.33 -3.48 -4.03
N ASP A 107 15.12 -2.44 -3.78
CA ASP A 107 14.64 -1.05 -3.69
C ASP A 107 14.16 -0.46 -5.02
N ALA A 108 14.39 -1.15 -6.13
CA ALA A 108 13.82 -0.79 -7.44
C ALA A 108 12.41 -1.37 -7.65
N GLY A 109 11.84 -2.05 -6.65
CA GLY A 109 10.53 -2.67 -6.72
C GLY A 109 10.50 -4.00 -7.49
N TRP A 110 11.66 -4.60 -7.76
CA TRP A 110 11.70 -5.93 -8.36
C TRP A 110 11.51 -6.98 -7.28
N ILE A 111 10.71 -7.99 -7.60
CA ILE A 111 10.35 -9.05 -6.66
C ILE A 111 10.79 -10.37 -7.24
N VAL A 112 11.45 -11.20 -6.44
CA VAL A 112 11.85 -12.55 -6.81
C VAL A 112 10.99 -13.58 -6.09
N GLY A 113 10.86 -14.76 -6.69
CA GLY A 113 10.22 -15.89 -6.04
C GLY A 113 10.01 -17.07 -6.97
N ALA A 114 8.97 -17.85 -6.71
CA ALA A 114 8.63 -19.03 -7.49
C ALA A 114 7.16 -19.00 -7.94
N ALA A 115 6.87 -19.55 -9.12
CA ALA A 115 5.51 -19.73 -9.59
C ALA A 115 5.34 -21.08 -10.28
N LEU A 116 4.21 -21.73 -10.04
CA LEU A 116 3.82 -22.93 -10.73
C LEU A 116 3.49 -22.59 -12.19
N GLN A 117 4.01 -23.39 -13.12
CA GLN A 117 3.59 -23.40 -14.51
C GLN A 117 3.26 -24.86 -14.87
N THR A 118 1.99 -25.14 -15.16
CA THR A 118 1.46 -26.49 -15.41
C THR A 118 1.69 -27.46 -14.24
N THR A 119 2.87 -28.08 -14.14
CA THR A 119 3.21 -29.07 -13.10
C THR A 119 4.54 -28.79 -12.37
N ALA A 120 5.28 -27.74 -12.74
CA ALA A 120 6.59 -27.44 -12.16
C ALA A 120 6.67 -25.99 -11.66
N TYR A 121 7.38 -25.78 -10.55
CA TYR A 121 7.72 -24.44 -10.08
C TYR A 121 8.91 -23.89 -10.87
N HIS A 122 8.81 -22.63 -11.28
CA HIS A 122 9.85 -21.87 -11.96
C HIS A 122 10.23 -20.67 -11.11
N ALA A 123 11.52 -20.33 -11.10
CA ALA A 123 11.97 -19.05 -10.58
C ALA A 123 11.38 -17.93 -11.45
N VAL A 124 10.89 -16.89 -10.80
CA VAL A 124 10.23 -15.76 -11.45
C VAL A 124 10.76 -14.45 -10.90
N LEU A 125 10.70 -13.43 -11.77
CA LEU A 125 11.00 -12.04 -11.46
C LEU A 125 9.78 -11.22 -11.86
N TRP A 126 9.15 -10.55 -10.89
CA TRP A 126 8.13 -9.55 -11.17
C TRP A 126 8.79 -8.18 -11.24
N THR A 127 8.77 -7.58 -12.44
CA THR A 127 9.13 -6.18 -12.65
C THR A 127 7.85 -5.39 -12.81
N LEU A 128 7.31 -4.92 -11.70
CA LEU A 128 6.05 -4.22 -11.73
C LEU A 128 6.32 -2.75 -12.07
N PRO A 129 5.44 -2.10 -12.85
CA PRO A 129 5.46 -0.65 -12.89
C PRO A 129 5.26 -0.12 -11.45
N PRO A 130 5.82 1.06 -11.12
CA PRO A 130 5.58 1.70 -9.83
C PRO A 130 4.08 1.68 -9.50
N GLU A 131 3.74 1.49 -8.23
CA GLU A 131 2.35 1.59 -7.79
C GLU A 131 1.78 2.91 -8.30
N PRO A 132 0.54 2.93 -8.80
CA PRO A 132 0.02 4.16 -9.29
C PRO A 132 -0.15 5.14 -8.11
N VAL A 133 0.56 6.27 -8.17
CA VAL A 133 0.54 7.27 -7.10
C VAL A 133 -0.77 8.04 -7.20
N HIS A 134 -1.49 8.15 -6.08
CA HIS A 134 -2.61 9.08 -5.94
C HIS A 134 -2.10 10.34 -5.24
N ASP A 135 -1.95 11.42 -5.97
CA ASP A 135 -1.48 12.69 -5.40
C ASP A 135 -2.07 13.89 -6.13
N ILE A 136 -2.74 14.74 -5.35
CA ILE A 136 -3.37 15.97 -5.82
C ILE A 136 -2.86 17.10 -4.94
N ALA A 137 -2.13 18.01 -5.56
CA ALA A 137 -1.54 19.16 -4.89
C ALA A 137 -2.08 20.48 -5.46
N VAL A 138 -2.27 21.47 -4.58
CA VAL A 138 -2.42 22.86 -5.00
C VAL A 138 -1.02 23.40 -5.29
N THR A 139 -0.71 23.66 -6.55
CA THR A 139 0.63 24.06 -6.99
C THR A 139 0.81 25.58 -7.05
N ALA A 140 -0.29 26.32 -7.16
CA ALA A 140 -0.31 27.78 -7.04
C ALA A 140 -1.70 28.29 -6.69
N ALA A 141 -1.78 29.42 -5.98
CA ALA A 141 -3.04 30.10 -5.69
C ALA A 141 -2.86 31.61 -5.75
N SER A 142 -3.90 32.31 -6.21
CA SER A 142 -3.92 33.77 -6.25
C SER A 142 -5.35 34.29 -6.11
N ALA A 143 -5.46 35.51 -5.61
CA ALA A 143 -6.73 36.20 -5.48
C ALA A 143 -6.55 37.69 -5.78
N GLY A 144 -7.58 38.33 -6.33
CA GLY A 144 -7.49 39.75 -6.62
C GLY A 144 -8.84 40.41 -6.96
N PRO A 145 -8.97 41.72 -6.70
CA PRO A 145 -8.06 42.56 -5.89
C PRO A 145 -8.16 42.20 -4.40
N LEU A 146 -7.06 42.39 -3.64
CA LEU A 146 -7.04 42.10 -2.20
C LEU A 146 -7.75 43.16 -1.33
N SER A 147 -8.18 44.27 -1.95
CA SER A 147 -8.97 45.32 -1.33
C SER A 147 -9.92 45.88 -2.39
N VAL A 148 -11.23 45.80 -2.15
CA VAL A 148 -12.27 46.26 -3.07
C VAL A 148 -13.36 47.02 -2.35
N ALA A 149 -14.08 47.89 -3.06
CA ALA A 149 -15.28 48.54 -2.54
C ALA A 149 -16.42 47.52 -2.31
N VAL A 150 -17.36 47.84 -1.43
CA VAL A 150 -18.51 46.98 -1.14
C VAL A 150 -19.29 46.68 -2.42
N GLY A 151 -19.56 45.40 -2.65
CA GLY A 151 -20.30 44.92 -3.82
C GLY A 151 -19.46 44.75 -5.10
N ALA A 152 -18.18 45.12 -5.08
CA ALA A 152 -17.28 44.85 -6.20
C ALA A 152 -16.77 43.39 -6.15
N PRO A 153 -16.65 42.72 -7.31
CA PRO A 153 -16.21 41.32 -7.36
C PRO A 153 -14.72 41.17 -7.04
N VAL A 154 -14.38 40.02 -6.47
CA VAL A 154 -13.01 39.51 -6.30
C VAL A 154 -12.95 38.16 -7.00
N TRP A 155 -11.84 37.87 -7.67
CA TRP A 155 -11.57 36.56 -8.22
C TRP A 155 -10.61 35.78 -7.30
N ILE A 156 -10.79 34.47 -7.27
CA ILE A 156 -9.89 33.52 -6.62
C ILE A 156 -9.58 32.45 -7.67
N ALA A 157 -8.30 32.12 -7.85
CA ALA A 157 -7.84 31.08 -8.75
C ALA A 157 -6.81 30.19 -8.06
N ALA A 158 -6.87 28.90 -8.34
CA ALA A 158 -5.87 27.92 -7.91
C ALA A 158 -5.54 26.98 -9.07
N TRP A 159 -4.26 26.61 -9.16
CA TRP A 159 -3.79 25.53 -10.00
C TRP A 159 -3.68 24.28 -9.14
N ILE A 160 -4.41 23.25 -9.53
CA ILE A 160 -4.36 21.93 -8.91
C ILE A 160 -3.75 20.99 -9.93
N ALA A 161 -2.67 20.32 -9.55
CA ALA A 161 -2.04 19.30 -10.37
C ALA A 161 -2.32 17.92 -9.76
N ASN A 162 -2.62 16.98 -10.63
CA ASN A 162 -2.43 15.58 -10.33
C ASN A 162 -0.95 15.28 -10.56
N GLU A 163 -0.20 15.17 -9.46
CA GLU A 163 1.22 14.83 -9.48
C GLU A 163 1.42 13.31 -9.43
N GLY A 164 0.32 12.56 -9.23
CA GLY A 164 0.25 11.13 -9.32
C GLY A 164 0.17 10.58 -10.75
N SER A 165 -0.06 9.28 -10.84
CA SER A 165 -0.10 8.55 -12.11
C SER A 165 -1.45 7.93 -12.42
N GLN A 166 -2.48 8.18 -11.61
CA GLN A 166 -3.86 7.79 -11.86
C GLN A 166 -4.72 8.99 -12.22
N THR A 167 -5.78 8.80 -12.99
CA THR A 167 -6.82 9.83 -13.12
C THR A 167 -7.59 9.95 -11.80
N GLU A 168 -7.75 11.18 -11.30
CA GLU A 168 -8.45 11.45 -10.05
C GLU A 168 -9.62 12.40 -10.23
N SER A 169 -10.67 12.21 -9.41
CA SER A 169 -11.77 13.16 -9.30
C SER A 169 -11.55 14.06 -8.10
N ILE A 170 -11.61 15.37 -8.30
CA ILE A 170 -11.35 16.34 -7.23
C ILE A 170 -12.61 17.14 -6.91
N ASN A 171 -12.83 17.45 -5.63
CA ASN A 171 -13.85 18.40 -5.21
C ASN A 171 -13.13 19.65 -4.71
N VAL A 172 -13.44 20.82 -5.29
CA VAL A 172 -12.83 22.09 -4.89
C VAL A 172 -13.79 22.87 -4.01
N THR A 173 -13.32 23.24 -2.81
CA THR A 173 -14.05 24.08 -1.85
C THR A 173 -13.29 25.40 -1.69
N VAL A 174 -13.97 26.54 -1.87
CA VAL A 174 -13.37 27.86 -1.68
C VAL A 174 -13.93 28.50 -0.40
N LEU A 175 -13.02 28.96 0.46
CA LEU A 175 -13.35 29.63 1.73
C LEU A 175 -12.83 31.07 1.70
N ALA A 176 -13.65 32.02 2.15
CA ALA A 176 -13.25 33.40 2.44
C ALA A 176 -13.21 33.59 3.96
N GLY A 177 -12.02 33.49 4.55
CA GLY A 177 -11.89 33.31 6.00
C GLY A 177 -12.46 31.94 6.40
N THR A 178 -13.49 31.93 7.26
CA THR A 178 -14.20 30.70 7.66
C THR A 178 -15.51 30.48 6.89
N LEU A 179 -15.87 31.37 5.96
CA LEU A 179 -17.15 31.31 5.24
C LEU A 179 -16.99 30.54 3.92
N LEU A 180 -17.88 29.56 3.69
CA LEU A 180 -18.00 28.87 2.40
C LEU A 180 -18.61 29.81 1.37
N VAL A 181 -17.86 30.05 0.29
CA VAL A 181 -18.29 30.93 -0.83
C VAL A 181 -18.66 30.15 -2.08
N GLY A 182 -18.26 28.87 -2.20
CA GLY A 182 -18.71 28.01 -3.29
C GLY A 182 -18.03 26.64 -3.31
N THR A 183 -18.67 25.70 -4.03
CA THR A 183 -18.15 24.36 -4.31
C THR A 183 -18.30 24.07 -5.80
N VAL A 184 -17.28 23.47 -6.41
CA VAL A 184 -17.33 23.00 -7.80
C VAL A 184 -16.90 21.53 -7.83
N ARG A 185 -17.60 20.73 -8.64
CA ARG A 185 -17.29 19.32 -8.94
C ARG A 185 -16.63 19.20 -10.30
#